data_AF-A0A6U4L2B8-F1
#
_entry.id   AF-A0A6U4L2B8-F1
#
_cell.length_a   1.000
_cell.length_b   1.000
_cell.length_c   1.000
_cell.angle_alpha   90.00
_cell.angle_beta   90.00
_cell.angle_gamma   90.00
#
_symmetry.space_group_name_H-M   'P 1'
#
loop_
_entity.id
_entity.type
_entity.pdbx_description
1 polymer ?
#
loop_
_entity_poly.entity_id
_entity_poly.type
_entity_poly.pdbx_seq_one_letter_code
_entity_poly.pdbx_strand_id
1 'polypeptide(L)'
;MAKQSRDSVKGHMREQDKVVIGNWDDETFLEGEVYDVILADYLIGAMDGFSPYTQDLIFERLKRHLAPDGVIYIVGLEPIPDTAEGAADVICEVRRLRDAMILLAGHRCYREYPLTWIYRQCRRAGFEVLESTTFPILYSRASITRQLDVGRRKLPYIRAKHGSSTAIAMGQACEMLQRRIDDATNHNTSKTSAVKTDTRIR
;
A
#
# COMPACT_ATOMS: atom_id res chain seq x y z
N MET A 1 8.54 11.89 8.41
CA MET A 1 7.74 11.89 7.17
C MET A 1 7.36 13.31 6.78
N ALA A 2 6.58 14.05 7.58
CA ALA A 2 6.14 15.43 7.31
C ALA A 2 7.22 16.41 6.79
N LYS A 3 8.36 16.53 7.49
CA LYS A 3 9.47 17.39 7.06
C LYS A 3 10.06 16.97 5.71
N GLN A 4 10.23 15.67 5.52
CA GLN A 4 10.76 15.06 4.31
C GLN A 4 9.85 15.31 3.09
N SER A 5 8.53 15.26 3.29
CA SER A 5 7.53 15.57 2.25
C SER A 5 7.55 17.03 1.80
N ARG A 6 7.80 17.99 2.72
CA ARG A 6 7.97 19.40 2.36
C ARG A 6 9.27 19.63 1.59
N ASP A 7 10.34 19.01 2.07
CA ASP A 7 11.66 19.17 1.45
C ASP A 7 11.69 18.57 0.02
N SER A 8 10.96 17.48 -0.23
CA SER A 8 10.94 16.81 -1.55
C SER A 8 10.28 17.60 -2.67
N VAL A 9 9.40 18.56 -2.36
CA VAL A 9 8.68 19.37 -3.36
C VAL A 9 9.20 20.80 -3.46
N LYS A 10 10.16 21.16 -2.62
CA LYS A 10 10.77 22.49 -2.63
C LYS A 10 11.38 22.77 -4.01
N GLY A 11 11.04 23.92 -4.60
CA GLY A 11 11.50 24.32 -5.93
C GLY A 11 10.74 23.75 -7.12
N HIS A 12 9.72 22.89 -6.88
CA HIS A 12 8.92 22.26 -7.94
C HIS A 12 7.43 22.64 -7.90
N MET A 13 7.05 23.52 -6.98
CA MET A 13 5.66 23.97 -6.77
C MET A 13 5.37 25.27 -7.53
N ARG A 14 4.18 25.36 -8.12
CA ARG A 14 3.63 26.60 -8.68
C ARG A 14 3.15 27.50 -7.54
N GLU A 15 2.85 28.76 -7.86
CA GLU A 15 2.40 29.74 -6.86
C GLU A 15 1.09 29.33 -6.15
N GLN A 16 0.17 28.70 -6.88
CA GLN A 16 -1.11 28.22 -6.36
C GLN A 16 -1.01 26.90 -5.57
N ASP A 17 0.11 26.17 -5.68
CA ASP A 17 0.22 24.86 -5.07
C ASP A 17 0.45 25.00 -3.56
N LYS A 18 -0.18 24.12 -2.78
CA LYS A 18 -0.03 24.09 -1.32
C LYS A 18 0.22 22.67 -0.83
N VAL A 19 1.11 22.54 0.15
CA VAL A 19 1.33 21.28 0.88
C VAL A 19 0.76 21.43 2.27
N VAL A 20 -0.35 20.75 2.51
CA VAL A 20 -0.96 20.67 3.83
C VAL A 20 -0.56 19.35 4.49
N ILE A 21 -0.20 19.40 5.76
CA ILE A 21 0.17 18.22 6.55
C ILE A 21 -0.82 18.11 7.70
N GLY A 22 -1.40 16.94 7.86
CA GLY A 22 -2.26 16.64 9.00
C GLY A 22 -2.47 15.14 9.17
N ASN A 23 -3.40 14.80 10.05
CA ASN A 23 -3.75 13.44 10.39
C ASN A 23 -5.22 13.17 10.00
N TRP A 24 -5.48 12.02 9.38
CA TRP A 24 -6.83 11.58 9.02
C TRP A 24 -7.68 11.12 10.21
N ASP A 25 -7.12 11.09 11.42
CA ASP A 25 -7.90 10.92 12.64
C ASP A 25 -8.36 12.26 13.25
N ASP A 26 -7.81 13.40 12.80
CA ASP A 26 -8.26 14.73 13.23
C ASP A 26 -9.45 15.17 12.37
N GLU A 27 -10.67 15.20 12.89
CA GLU A 27 -11.88 15.57 12.14
C GLU A 27 -11.84 17.00 11.56
N THR A 28 -11.03 17.90 12.13
CA THR A 28 -10.91 19.30 11.66
C THR A 28 -9.90 19.45 10.52
N PHE A 29 -9.12 18.42 10.22
CA PHE A 29 -8.15 18.49 9.13
C PHE A 29 -8.86 18.61 7.78
N LEU A 30 -8.52 19.70 7.05
CA LEU A 30 -9.15 20.17 5.80
C LEU A 30 -10.57 20.74 5.95
N GLU A 31 -11.00 21.11 7.16
CA GLU A 31 -12.32 21.72 7.37
C GLU A 31 -12.53 22.97 6.47
N GLY A 32 -13.68 23.04 5.82
CA GLY A 32 -14.05 24.12 4.90
C GLY A 32 -13.43 24.03 3.50
N GLU A 33 -12.46 23.13 3.29
CA GLU A 33 -11.86 22.91 1.97
C GLU A 33 -12.74 22.02 1.10
N VAL A 34 -12.98 22.46 -0.13
CA VAL A 34 -13.77 21.75 -1.15
C VAL A 34 -13.01 21.78 -2.48
N TYR A 35 -12.99 20.65 -3.18
CA TYR A 35 -12.23 20.47 -4.42
C TYR A 35 -13.12 19.90 -5.53
N ASP A 36 -12.90 20.36 -6.76
CA ASP A 36 -13.55 19.80 -7.95
C ASP A 36 -13.01 18.41 -8.31
N VAL A 37 -11.73 18.16 -7.98
CA VAL A 37 -11.07 16.88 -8.25
C VAL A 37 -10.24 16.46 -7.05
N ILE A 38 -10.46 15.23 -6.58
CA ILE A 38 -9.63 14.59 -5.55
C ILE A 38 -8.87 13.42 -6.17
N LEU A 39 -7.55 13.37 -5.97
CA LEU A 39 -6.73 12.21 -6.31
C LEU A 39 -6.25 11.53 -5.02
N ALA A 40 -6.80 10.36 -4.72
CA ALA A 40 -6.42 9.53 -3.59
C ALA A 40 -5.44 8.43 -4.07
N ASP A 41 -4.15 8.79 -4.16
CA ASP A 41 -3.09 7.88 -4.62
C ASP A 41 -2.48 7.09 -3.46
N TYR A 42 -2.70 5.77 -3.46
CA TYR A 42 -2.27 4.82 -2.41
C TYR A 42 -2.73 5.15 -0.98
N LEU A 43 -3.69 6.07 -0.84
CA LEU A 43 -4.17 6.53 0.46
C LEU A 43 -4.74 5.36 1.27
N ILE A 44 -5.69 4.61 0.69
CA ILE A 44 -6.47 3.60 1.43
C ILE A 44 -5.58 2.46 1.94
N GLY A 45 -4.65 1.98 1.12
CA GLY A 45 -3.69 0.94 1.51
C GLY A 45 -2.69 1.41 2.58
N ALA A 46 -2.38 2.71 2.61
CA ALA A 46 -1.53 3.29 3.64
C ALA A 46 -2.24 3.41 5.00
N MET A 47 -3.57 3.56 5.02
CA MET A 47 -4.29 3.90 6.25
C MET A 47 -4.09 2.92 7.39
N ASP A 48 -4.03 1.60 7.16
CA ASP A 48 -3.82 0.65 8.27
C ASP A 48 -2.51 0.92 9.04
N GLY A 49 -1.50 1.49 8.38
CA GLY A 49 -0.24 1.86 9.03
C GLY A 49 -0.27 3.21 9.77
N PHE A 50 -1.20 4.12 9.46
CA PHE A 50 -1.18 5.51 9.95
C PHE A 50 -2.45 5.93 10.71
N SER A 51 -3.61 5.42 10.32
CA SER A 51 -4.93 5.66 10.88
C SER A 51 -5.69 4.32 10.90
N PRO A 52 -5.37 3.42 11.85
CA PRO A 52 -5.89 2.07 11.85
C PRO A 52 -7.39 2.03 12.15
N TYR A 53 -8.10 1.10 11.51
CA TYR A 53 -9.53 0.82 11.68
C TYR A 53 -10.49 1.89 11.12
N THR A 54 -9.99 2.91 10.40
CA THR A 54 -10.80 3.98 9.82
C THR A 54 -10.83 3.94 8.30
N GLN A 55 -10.35 2.85 7.67
CA GLN A 55 -10.19 2.75 6.22
C GLN A 55 -11.50 2.78 5.45
N ASP A 56 -12.58 2.36 6.08
CA ASP A 56 -13.92 2.37 5.49
C ASP A 56 -14.65 3.71 5.72
N LEU A 57 -14.19 4.51 6.69
CA LEU A 57 -14.74 5.84 7.01
C LEU A 57 -14.15 6.96 6.14
N ILE A 58 -12.95 6.75 5.59
CA ILE A 58 -12.25 7.74 4.77
C ILE A 58 -13.04 8.17 3.53
N PHE A 59 -13.88 7.29 2.97
CA PHE A 59 -14.68 7.60 1.78
C PHE A 59 -15.71 8.69 2.07
N GLU A 60 -16.43 8.58 3.19
CA GLU A 60 -17.38 9.60 3.64
C GLU A 60 -16.65 10.90 3.96
N ARG A 61 -15.46 10.80 4.56
CA ARG A 61 -14.63 11.95 4.85
C ARG A 61 -14.18 12.69 3.58
N LEU A 62 -13.66 11.96 2.59
CA LEU A 62 -13.27 12.53 1.29
C LEU A 62 -14.47 13.16 0.57
N LYS A 63 -15.67 12.58 0.69
CA LYS A 63 -16.89 13.13 0.11
C LYS A 63 -17.24 14.52 0.64
N ARG A 64 -16.97 14.83 1.92
CA ARG A 64 -17.20 16.16 2.51
C ARG A 64 -16.36 17.25 1.84
N HIS A 65 -15.23 16.88 1.24
CA HIS A 65 -14.32 17.79 0.55
C HIS A 65 -14.50 17.77 -0.97
N LEU A 66 -15.50 17.07 -1.50
CA LEU A 66 -15.78 17.02 -2.93
C LEU A 66 -16.91 17.98 -3.29
N ALA A 67 -16.71 18.80 -4.32
CA ALA A 67 -17.76 19.66 -4.87
C ALA A 67 -18.96 18.82 -5.38
N PRO A 68 -20.19 19.37 -5.47
CA PRO A 68 -21.38 18.62 -5.88
C PRO A 68 -21.27 17.86 -7.21
N ASP A 69 -20.48 18.37 -8.16
CA ASP A 69 -20.20 17.74 -9.46
C ASP A 69 -18.73 17.32 -9.62
N GLY A 70 -18.03 17.21 -8.49
CA GLY A 70 -16.62 16.84 -8.46
C GLY A 70 -16.39 15.36 -8.82
N VAL A 71 -15.12 15.04 -9.06
CA VAL A 71 -14.69 13.67 -9.38
C VAL A 71 -13.58 13.25 -8.44
N ILE A 72 -13.66 12.02 -7.93
CA ILE A 72 -12.57 11.40 -7.20
C ILE A 72 -11.93 10.27 -8.03
N TYR A 73 -10.60 10.28 -8.07
CA TYR A 73 -9.77 9.21 -8.61
C TYR A 73 -9.13 8.47 -7.45
N ILE A 74 -9.36 7.16 -7.37
CA ILE A 74 -8.78 6.31 -6.35
C ILE A 74 -7.80 5.36 -7.01
N VAL A 75 -6.55 5.42 -6.57
CA VAL A 75 -5.47 4.56 -7.05
C VAL A 75 -4.97 3.69 -5.90
N GLY A 76 -4.91 2.38 -6.14
CA GLY A 76 -4.45 1.42 -5.15
C GLY A 76 -3.96 0.11 -5.77
N LEU A 77 -3.67 -0.86 -4.90
CA LEU A 77 -3.23 -2.20 -5.27
C LEU A 77 -4.27 -3.24 -4.90
N GLU A 78 -4.45 -4.24 -5.77
CA GLU A 78 -5.05 -5.51 -5.35
C GLU A 78 -4.15 -6.20 -4.32
N PRO A 79 -4.73 -6.90 -3.32
CA PRO A 79 -3.98 -7.75 -2.43
C PRO A 79 -3.18 -8.80 -3.21
N ILE A 80 -1.90 -8.94 -2.88
CA ILE A 80 -1.08 -10.05 -3.39
C ILE A 80 -1.74 -11.37 -2.91
N PRO A 81 -2.04 -12.30 -3.83
CA PRO A 81 -2.76 -13.53 -3.48
C PRO A 81 -1.93 -14.42 -2.56
N ASP A 82 -2.58 -15.44 -2.00
CA ASP A 82 -1.88 -16.41 -1.16
C ASP A 82 -0.98 -17.34 -1.94
N THR A 83 -1.23 -17.58 -3.22
CA THR A 83 -0.35 -18.33 -4.13
C THR A 83 -0.52 -17.80 -5.56
N ALA A 84 0.46 -18.06 -6.43
CA ALA A 84 0.38 -17.83 -7.86
C ALA A 84 1.02 -18.99 -8.64
N GLU A 85 0.75 -19.08 -9.94
CA GLU A 85 1.36 -20.09 -10.79
C GLU A 85 2.78 -19.71 -11.24
N GLY A 86 3.66 -20.72 -11.32
CA GLY A 86 5.01 -20.58 -11.87
C GLY A 86 5.90 -19.61 -11.09
N ALA A 87 6.75 -18.87 -11.83
CA ALA A 87 7.74 -17.95 -11.25
C ALA A 87 7.10 -16.81 -10.44
N ALA A 88 5.83 -16.50 -10.67
CA ALA A 88 5.11 -15.45 -9.95
C ALA A 88 4.84 -15.82 -8.47
N ASP A 89 4.88 -17.09 -8.07
CA ASP A 89 4.61 -17.46 -6.67
C ASP A 89 5.63 -16.88 -5.68
N VAL A 90 6.84 -16.55 -6.17
CA VAL A 90 7.90 -16.00 -5.33
C VAL A 90 7.51 -14.71 -4.62
N ILE A 91 6.69 -13.84 -5.25
CA ILE A 91 6.23 -12.62 -4.56
C ILE A 91 5.21 -12.94 -3.47
N CYS A 92 4.39 -13.98 -3.66
CA CYS A 92 3.42 -14.44 -2.67
C CYS A 92 4.15 -14.99 -1.44
N GLU A 93 5.22 -15.77 -1.66
CA GLU A 93 6.09 -16.23 -0.57
C GLU A 93 6.79 -15.11 0.17
N VAL A 94 7.34 -14.14 -0.58
CA VAL A 94 7.98 -12.97 0.02
C VAL A 94 6.99 -12.20 0.88
N ARG A 95 5.74 -12.02 0.42
CA ARG A 95 4.66 -11.42 1.22
C ARG A 95 4.43 -12.22 2.50
N ARG A 96 4.22 -13.54 2.40
CA ARG A 96 3.93 -14.42 3.55
C ARG A 96 5.05 -14.36 4.59
N LEU A 97 6.32 -14.50 4.18
CA LEU A 97 7.46 -14.44 5.08
C LEU A 97 7.63 -13.04 5.70
N ARG A 98 7.55 -11.98 4.89
CA ARG A 98 7.63 -10.59 5.34
C ARG A 98 6.59 -10.30 6.41
N ASP A 99 5.34 -10.65 6.17
CA ASP A 99 4.23 -10.37 7.09
C ASP A 99 4.37 -11.18 8.39
N ALA A 100 4.79 -12.45 8.32
CA ALA A 100 5.11 -13.25 9.49
C ALA A 100 6.20 -12.60 10.36
N MET A 101 7.29 -12.11 9.73
CA MET A 101 8.36 -11.41 10.43
C MET A 101 7.93 -10.08 11.04
N ILE A 102 7.04 -9.34 10.36
CA ILE A 102 6.43 -8.11 10.89
C ILE A 102 5.61 -8.42 12.14
N LEU A 103 4.78 -9.47 12.10
CA LEU A 103 3.96 -9.89 13.24
C LEU A 103 4.81 -10.40 14.41
N LEU A 104 5.87 -11.18 14.16
CA LEU A 104 6.83 -11.62 15.18
C LEU A 104 7.59 -10.44 15.81
N ALA A 105 7.82 -9.36 15.06
CA ALA A 105 8.35 -8.14 15.66
C ALA A 105 7.30 -7.38 16.51
N GLY A 106 6.04 -7.81 16.52
CA GLY A 106 4.89 -7.12 17.11
C GLY A 106 4.60 -5.79 16.44
N HIS A 107 4.79 -5.72 15.12
CA HIS A 107 4.42 -4.59 14.29
C HIS A 107 3.18 -4.91 13.45
N ARG A 108 2.55 -3.88 12.88
CA ARG A 108 1.41 -4.01 11.99
C ARG A 108 1.85 -4.20 10.53
N CYS A 109 1.18 -5.09 9.82
CA CYS A 109 1.38 -5.29 8.38
C CYS A 109 0.65 -4.22 7.58
N TYR A 110 1.16 -3.84 6.42
CA TYR A 110 0.37 -3.08 5.45
C TYR A 110 -0.75 -3.95 4.88
N ARG A 111 -1.87 -3.34 4.54
CA ARG A 111 -3.04 -4.01 3.98
C ARG A 111 -3.47 -3.29 2.72
N GLU A 112 -3.60 -4.07 1.66
CA GLU A 112 -4.26 -3.63 0.43
C GLU A 112 -5.70 -4.15 0.44
N TYR A 113 -6.58 -3.49 -0.31
CA TYR A 113 -8.01 -3.80 -0.32
C TYR A 113 -8.44 -4.14 -1.75
N PRO A 114 -9.21 -5.23 -1.94
CA PRO A 114 -9.63 -5.61 -3.29
C PRO A 114 -10.60 -4.58 -3.87
N LEU A 115 -10.59 -4.45 -5.19
CA LEU A 115 -11.44 -3.50 -5.93
C LEU A 115 -12.92 -3.66 -5.60
N THR A 116 -13.37 -4.89 -5.41
CA THR A 116 -14.75 -5.19 -5.00
C THR A 116 -15.10 -4.61 -3.63
N TRP A 117 -14.13 -4.57 -2.70
CA TRP A 117 -14.30 -3.89 -1.40
C TRP A 117 -14.34 -2.38 -1.60
N ILE A 118 -13.45 -1.82 -2.43
CA ILE A 118 -13.44 -0.39 -2.75
C ILE A 118 -14.81 0.05 -3.30
N TYR A 119 -15.35 -0.64 -4.31
CA TYR A 119 -16.68 -0.32 -4.86
C TYR A 119 -17.78 -0.31 -3.81
N ARG A 120 -17.77 -1.30 -2.90
CA ARG A 120 -18.77 -1.38 -1.83
C ARG A 120 -18.66 -0.18 -0.89
N GLN A 121 -17.45 0.25 -0.54
CA GLN A 121 -17.27 1.43 0.31
C GLN A 121 -17.63 2.73 -0.41
N CYS A 122 -17.28 2.88 -1.68
CA CYS A 122 -17.69 4.02 -2.50
C CYS A 122 -19.22 4.15 -2.53
N ARG A 123 -19.93 3.05 -2.86
CA ARG A 123 -21.39 3.03 -2.87
C ARG A 123 -21.98 3.33 -1.49
N ARG A 124 -21.38 2.80 -0.41
CA ARG A 124 -21.83 3.06 0.96
C ARG A 124 -21.70 4.54 1.34
N ALA A 125 -20.62 5.20 0.92
CA ALA A 125 -20.44 6.64 1.07
C ALA A 125 -21.34 7.45 0.09
N GLY A 126 -22.14 6.79 -0.74
CA GLY A 126 -23.07 7.41 -1.68
C GLY A 126 -22.40 7.96 -2.93
N PHE A 127 -21.28 7.38 -3.33
CA PHE A 127 -20.66 7.66 -4.62
C PHE A 127 -21.19 6.73 -5.72
N GLU A 128 -21.18 7.24 -6.96
CA GLU A 128 -21.40 6.49 -8.19
C GLU A 128 -20.05 6.15 -8.85
N VAL A 129 -19.76 4.86 -9.00
CA VAL A 129 -18.56 4.40 -9.70
C VAL A 129 -18.79 4.54 -11.20
N LEU A 130 -18.07 5.46 -11.85
CA LEU A 130 -18.21 5.74 -13.29
C LEU A 130 -17.38 4.76 -14.12
N GLU A 131 -16.13 4.54 -13.73
CA GLU A 131 -15.19 3.69 -14.45
C GLU A 131 -14.17 3.06 -13.50
N SER A 132 -13.66 1.90 -13.89
CA SER A 132 -12.53 1.27 -13.21
C SER A 132 -11.68 0.50 -14.21
N THR A 133 -10.36 0.61 -14.08
CA THR A 133 -9.41 -0.15 -14.88
C THR A 133 -8.38 -0.83 -14.00
N THR A 134 -7.99 -2.04 -14.40
CA THR A 134 -7.02 -2.89 -13.72
C THR A 134 -5.77 -3.09 -14.57
N PHE A 135 -4.58 -2.86 -14.02
CA PHE A 135 -3.31 -3.03 -14.74
C PHE A 135 -2.38 -4.04 -14.07
N PRO A 136 -1.76 -4.99 -14.79
CA PRO A 136 -0.82 -5.93 -14.19
C PRO A 136 0.46 -5.23 -13.68
N ILE A 137 0.95 -5.66 -12.52
CA ILE A 137 2.14 -5.13 -11.85
C ILE A 137 3.31 -6.06 -12.07
N LEU A 138 4.23 -5.56 -12.86
CA LEU A 138 5.48 -6.22 -13.14
C LEU A 138 6.43 -6.04 -11.96
N TYR A 139 6.61 -7.09 -11.17
CA TYR A 139 7.60 -7.07 -10.10
C TYR A 139 9.00 -7.32 -10.67
N SER A 140 9.82 -6.27 -10.67
CA SER A 140 11.25 -6.42 -10.91
C SER A 140 11.93 -7.17 -9.76
N ARG A 141 13.07 -7.81 -10.02
CA ARG A 141 13.92 -8.40 -8.98
C ARG A 141 14.18 -7.41 -7.84
N ALA A 142 14.51 -6.17 -8.16
CA ALA A 142 14.73 -5.11 -7.17
C ALA A 142 13.48 -4.83 -6.32
N SER A 143 12.30 -4.78 -6.95
CA SER A 143 11.02 -4.59 -6.24
C SER A 143 10.72 -5.73 -5.27
N ILE A 144 10.95 -6.98 -5.68
CA ILE A 144 10.72 -8.17 -4.83
C ILE A 144 11.73 -8.20 -3.68
N THR A 145 13.02 -8.00 -3.97
CA THR A 145 14.07 -7.94 -2.94
C THR A 145 13.79 -6.85 -1.90
N ARG A 146 13.33 -5.68 -2.33
CA ARG A 146 12.95 -4.59 -1.40
C ARG A 146 11.84 -5.03 -0.43
N GLN A 147 10.90 -5.87 -0.86
CA GLN A 147 9.86 -6.41 0.03
C GLN A 147 10.43 -7.40 1.04
N LEU A 148 11.38 -8.26 0.62
CA LEU A 148 12.09 -9.16 1.52
C LEU A 148 12.93 -8.40 2.56
N ASP A 149 13.57 -7.31 2.16
CA ASP A 149 14.37 -6.46 3.04
C ASP A 149 13.55 -5.79 4.15
N VAL A 150 12.25 -5.52 3.90
CA VAL A 150 11.33 -5.08 4.97
C VAL A 150 11.28 -6.12 6.09
N GLY A 151 11.21 -7.40 5.74
CA GLY A 151 11.29 -8.53 6.68
C GLY A 151 12.65 -8.59 7.38
N ARG A 152 13.76 -8.54 6.63
CA ARG A 152 15.13 -8.56 7.21
C ARG A 152 15.34 -7.49 8.27
N ARG A 153 14.82 -6.28 8.08
CA ARG A 153 14.90 -5.19 9.08
C ARG A 153 14.16 -5.51 10.38
N LYS A 154 13.32 -6.53 10.43
CA LYS A 154 12.61 -6.98 11.64
C LYS A 154 13.43 -7.93 12.51
N LEU A 155 14.52 -8.51 12.01
CA LEU A 155 15.35 -9.48 12.74
C LEU A 155 15.82 -9.02 14.13
N PRO A 156 16.26 -7.75 14.35
CA PRO A 156 16.64 -7.30 15.69
C PRO A 156 15.47 -7.34 16.70
N TYR A 157 14.26 -6.98 16.25
CA TYR A 157 13.05 -6.99 17.07
C TYR A 157 12.58 -8.42 17.38
N ILE A 158 12.67 -9.31 16.38
CA ILE A 158 12.37 -10.73 16.58
C ILE A 158 13.34 -11.34 17.59
N ARG A 159 14.64 -11.02 17.50
CA ARG A 159 15.64 -11.49 18.47
C ARG A 159 15.31 -11.03 19.89
N ALA A 160 14.93 -9.76 20.05
CA ALA A 160 14.58 -9.20 21.35
C ALA A 160 13.33 -9.87 21.95
N LYS A 161 12.32 -10.20 21.15
CA LYS A 161 11.05 -10.76 21.62
C LYS A 161 11.01 -12.29 21.72
N HIS A 162 11.70 -12.98 20.82
CA HIS A 162 11.57 -14.43 20.61
C HIS A 162 12.92 -15.17 20.65
N GLY A 163 14.01 -14.49 21.02
CA GLY A 163 15.33 -15.07 21.18
C GLY A 163 16.12 -15.24 19.88
N SER A 164 17.41 -15.56 20.04
CA SER A 164 18.37 -15.65 18.93
C SER A 164 18.08 -16.80 17.96
N SER A 165 17.62 -17.95 18.45
CA SER A 165 17.31 -19.12 17.61
C SER A 165 16.23 -18.79 16.57
N THR A 166 15.12 -18.19 17.02
CA THR A 166 14.02 -17.74 16.14
C THR A 166 14.50 -16.72 15.11
N ALA A 167 15.27 -15.72 15.54
CA ALA A 167 15.79 -14.70 14.62
C ALA A 167 16.74 -15.29 13.58
N ILE A 168 17.61 -16.25 13.96
CA ILE A 168 18.51 -16.94 13.03
C ILE A 168 17.70 -17.74 12.01
N ALA A 169 16.71 -18.51 12.45
CA ALA A 169 15.85 -19.31 11.56
C ALA A 169 15.10 -18.42 10.54
N MET A 170 14.55 -17.30 10.99
CA MET A 170 13.90 -16.33 10.08
C MET A 170 14.90 -15.70 9.11
N GLY A 171 16.13 -15.42 9.56
CA GLY A 171 17.21 -14.93 8.69
C GLY A 171 17.58 -15.95 7.61
N GLN A 172 17.70 -17.23 7.97
CA GLN A 172 17.94 -18.32 7.02
C GLN A 172 16.81 -18.45 6.00
N ALA A 173 15.54 -18.32 6.43
CA ALA A 173 14.40 -18.31 5.53
C ALA A 173 14.47 -17.16 4.50
N CYS A 174 14.91 -15.96 4.91
CA CYS A 174 15.16 -14.86 3.98
C CYS A 174 16.23 -15.21 2.94
N GLU A 175 17.34 -15.83 3.36
CA GLU A 175 18.42 -16.20 2.43
C GLU A 175 18.01 -17.30 1.46
N MET A 176 17.23 -18.28 1.91
CA MET A 176 16.63 -19.29 1.02
C MET A 176 15.71 -18.64 -0.01
N LEU A 177 14.86 -17.70 0.43
CA LEU A 177 13.92 -17.02 -0.45
C LEU A 177 14.62 -16.05 -1.41
N GLN A 178 15.74 -15.43 -1.00
CA GLN A 178 16.56 -14.61 -1.88
C GLN A 178 17.10 -15.41 -3.08
N ARG A 179 17.58 -16.63 -2.85
CA ARG A 179 18.02 -17.52 -3.94
C ARG A 179 16.87 -17.81 -4.91
N ARG A 180 15.67 -18.08 -4.38
CA ARG A 180 14.48 -18.29 -5.21
C ARG A 180 14.07 -17.05 -6.01
N ILE A 181 14.20 -15.85 -5.43
CA ILE A 181 14.00 -14.59 -6.17
C ILE A 181 14.98 -14.52 -7.34
N ASP A 182 16.24 -14.82 -7.08
CA ASP A 182 17.28 -14.78 -8.09
C ASP A 182 16.99 -15.80 -9.21
N ASP A 183 16.67 -17.05 -8.88
CA ASP A 183 16.33 -18.09 -9.86
C ASP A 183 15.08 -17.73 -10.69
N ALA A 184 14.02 -17.24 -10.04
CA ALA A 184 12.77 -16.86 -10.69
C ALA A 184 12.93 -15.65 -11.63
N THR A 185 13.91 -14.78 -11.37
CA THR A 185 14.13 -13.55 -12.14
C THR A 185 15.29 -13.65 -13.14
N ASN A 186 16.19 -14.63 -13.00
CA ASN A 186 17.30 -14.89 -13.93
C ASN A 186 16.84 -15.61 -15.21
N HIS A 187 15.71 -16.32 -15.18
CA HIS A 187 15.23 -17.12 -16.33
C HIS A 187 14.02 -16.55 -17.07
N ASN A 188 13.42 -15.47 -16.59
CA ASN A 188 12.29 -14.87 -17.29
C ASN A 188 11.99 -13.46 -16.79
N THR A 189 11.81 -12.53 -17.72
CA THR A 189 10.99 -11.32 -17.56
C THR A 189 9.51 -11.74 -17.40
N SER A 190 9.19 -12.55 -16.39
CA SER A 190 7.83 -13.02 -16.15
C SER A 190 7.02 -11.93 -15.48
N LYS A 191 6.02 -11.47 -16.23
CA LYS A 191 5.01 -10.52 -15.77
C LYS A 191 4.23 -11.13 -14.61
N THR A 192 4.43 -10.63 -13.40
CA THR A 192 3.43 -10.82 -12.35
C THR A 192 2.26 -9.89 -12.63
N SER A 193 1.06 -10.27 -12.21
CA SER A 193 -0.11 -9.40 -12.21
C SER A 193 -0.57 -9.22 -10.77
N ALA A 194 -0.05 -8.22 -10.07
CA ALA A 194 -0.92 -7.53 -9.12
C ALA A 194 -1.64 -6.43 -9.91
N VAL A 195 -2.88 -6.11 -9.57
CA VAL A 195 -3.66 -5.18 -10.35
C VAL A 195 -3.55 -3.80 -9.72
N LYS A 196 -3.05 -2.81 -10.48
CA LYS A 196 -3.25 -1.40 -10.13
C LYS A 196 -4.65 -1.04 -10.58
N THR A 197 -5.47 -0.55 -9.66
CA THR A 197 -6.80 -0.08 -10.01
C THR A 197 -6.79 1.44 -10.08
N ASP A 198 -7.26 1.99 -11.20
CA ASP A 198 -7.71 3.39 -11.27
C ASP A 198 -9.24 3.38 -11.33
N THR A 199 -9.89 4.04 -10.37
CA THR A 199 -11.35 4.14 -10.33
C THR A 199 -11.76 5.60 -10.38
N ARG A 200 -12.53 5.96 -11.40
CA ARG A 200 -13.18 7.26 -11.54
C ARG A 200 -14.57 7.19 -10.95
N ILE A 201 -14.87 8.11 -10.03
CA ILE A 201 -16.07 8.05 -9.21
C ILE A 201 -16.67 9.47 -9.08
N ARG A 202 -18.01 9.56 -9.08
CA ARG A 202 -18.79 10.78 -8.88
C ARG A 202 -19.52 10.76 -7.54
#